data_AF-A0AA36UX86-F1
#
_entry.id   AF-A0AA36UX86-F1
#
_cell.length_a   1.000
_cell.length_b   1.000
_cell.length_c   1.000
_cell.angle_alpha   90.00
_cell.angle_beta   90.00
_cell.angle_gamma   90.00
#
_symmetry.space_group_name_H-M   'P 1'
#
loop_
_entity.id
_entity.type
_entity.pdbx_description
1 polymer ?
#
loop_
_entity_poly.entity_id
_entity_poly.type
_entity_poly.pdbx_seq_one_letter_code
_entity_poly.pdbx_strand_id
1 'polypeptide(L)'
;MACNCCGKRLNIGMIHKTDPVTGQKYKSCPHCSDANGGEHVFHPYPFNFGKTPARKTARNPDGYQSYCIDCRRLAKGVASNVYRNGRTCSGLI
;
A
#
# COMPACT_ATOMS: atom_id res chain seq x y z
N MET A 1 2.66 -5.45 -13.72
CA MET A 1 1.32 -6.07 -13.65
C MET A 1 0.28 -5.07 -13.14
N ALA A 2 -0.99 -5.22 -13.55
CA ALA A 2 -2.11 -4.38 -13.11
C ALA A 2 -2.98 -5.12 -12.10
N CYS A 3 -3.71 -4.36 -11.26
CA CYS A 3 -4.65 -4.91 -10.30
C CYS A 3 -5.92 -5.40 -10.99
N ASN A 4 -6.30 -6.65 -10.74
CA ASN A 4 -7.49 -7.27 -11.32
C ASN A 4 -8.80 -6.60 -10.87
N CYS A 5 -8.79 -5.92 -9.72
CA CYS A 5 -9.96 -5.25 -9.18
C CYS A 5 -10.16 -3.82 -9.72
N CYS A 6 -9.10 -3.00 -9.79
CA CYS A 6 -9.23 -1.58 -10.13
C CYS A 6 -8.48 -1.15 -11.40
N GLY A 7 -7.81 -2.08 -12.10
CA GLY A 7 -7.07 -1.84 -13.34
C GLY A 7 -5.77 -1.02 -13.19
N LYS A 8 -5.51 -0.42 -12.03
CA LYS A 8 -4.30 0.38 -11.79
C LYS A 8 -3.06 -0.50 -11.58
N ARG A 9 -1.88 -0.01 -11.94
CA ARG A 9 -0.60 -0.76 -11.77
C ARG A 9 -0.34 -1.13 -10.30
N LEU A 10 0.12 -2.35 -10.06
CA LEU A 10 0.36 -2.88 -8.70
C LEU A 10 1.46 -2.12 -7.94
N ASN A 11 2.42 -1.55 -8.65
CA ASN A 11 3.54 -0.82 -8.06
C ASN A 11 3.21 0.62 -7.62
N ILE A 12 1.94 1.05 -7.69
CA ILE A 12 1.52 2.39 -7.26
C ILE A 12 1.28 2.40 -5.75
N GLY A 13 2.05 3.22 -5.03
CA GLY A 13 2.02 3.29 -3.57
C GLY A 13 1.26 4.47 -2.99
N MET A 14 0.41 5.12 -3.77
CA MET A 14 -0.41 6.27 -3.34
C MET A 14 -1.91 6.03 -3.54
N ILE A 15 -2.32 4.78 -3.78
CA ILE A 15 -3.74 4.44 -3.87
C ILE A 15 -4.26 4.36 -2.45
N HIS A 16 -5.32 5.11 -2.18
CA HIS A 16 -6.03 5.08 -0.91
C HIS A 16 -7.42 4.49 -1.14
N LYS A 17 -7.89 3.74 -0.15
CA LYS A 17 -9.26 3.26 -0.07
C LYS A 17 -9.77 3.45 1.35
N THR A 18 -11.07 3.65 1.48
CA THR A 18 -11.75 3.71 2.77
C THR A 18 -12.62 2.47 2.86
N ASP A 19 -12.54 1.77 3.98
CA ASP A 19 -13.43 0.66 4.28
C ASP A 19 -14.87 1.20 4.42
N PRO A 20 -15.84 0.71 3.61
CA PRO A 20 -17.20 1.23 3.61
C PRO A 20 -17.96 0.92 4.90
N VAL A 21 -17.54 -0.09 5.67
CA VAL A 21 -18.21 -0.50 6.92
C VAL A 21 -17.65 0.26 8.11
N THR A 22 -16.31 0.34 8.21
CA THR A 22 -15.66 0.91 9.39
C THR A 22 -15.24 2.37 9.22
N GLY A 23 -15.21 2.89 7.98
CA GLY A 23 -14.64 4.20 7.66
C GLY A 23 -13.12 4.26 7.78
N GLN A 24 -12.45 3.15 8.10
CA GLN A 24 -11.00 3.09 8.25
C GLN A 24 -10.32 3.34 6.90
N LYS A 25 -9.34 4.25 6.88
CA LYS A 25 -8.53 4.52 5.70
C LYS A 25 -7.40 3.52 5.58
N TYR A 26 -7.15 3.12 4.34
CA TYR A 26 -6.05 2.25 3.96
C TYR A 26 -5.29 2.84 2.78
N LYS A 27 -4.02 2.45 2.68
CA LYS A 27 -3.12 2.84 1.58
C LYS A 27 -2.45 1.59 1.01
N SER A 28 -2.25 1.55 -0.30
CA SER A 28 -1.60 0.43 -0.97
C SER A 28 -0.11 0.37 -0.65
N CYS A 29 0.41 -0.84 -0.38
CA CYS A 29 1.84 -1.10 -0.36
C CYS A 29 2.25 -1.76 -1.69
N PRO A 30 3.05 -1.09 -2.54
CA PRO A 30 3.54 -1.64 -3.80
C PRO A 30 4.22 -2.99 -3.64
N HIS A 31 5.04 -3.16 -2.60
CA HIS A 31 5.82 -4.37 -2.41
C HIS A 31 4.95 -5.57 -2.00
N CYS A 32 3.91 -5.34 -1.19
CA CYS A 32 2.91 -6.35 -0.89
C CYS A 32 2.03 -6.65 -2.11
N SER A 33 1.68 -5.63 -2.88
CA SER A 33 0.86 -5.77 -4.09
C SER A 33 1.58 -6.57 -5.17
N ASP A 34 2.89 -6.35 -5.33
CA ASP A 34 3.75 -7.10 -6.23
C ASP A 34 3.88 -8.57 -5.80
N ALA A 35 4.15 -8.83 -4.51
CA ALA A 35 4.21 -10.18 -3.95
C ALA A 35 2.88 -10.93 -4.02
N ASN A 36 1.75 -10.21 -3.93
CA ASN A 36 0.42 -10.78 -4.10
C ASN A 36 0.11 -11.17 -5.56
N GLY A 37 0.74 -10.52 -6.53
CA GLY A 37 0.71 -10.95 -7.94
C GLY A 37 -0.64 -10.84 -8.66
N GLY A 38 -1.64 -10.17 -8.10
CA GLY A 38 -2.96 -10.06 -8.76
C GLY A 38 -3.79 -8.85 -8.33
N GLU A 39 -3.69 -8.45 -7.06
CA GLU A 39 -4.40 -7.29 -6.55
C GLU A 39 -3.53 -6.39 -5.67
N HIS A 40 -3.93 -5.12 -5.54
CA HIS A 40 -3.35 -4.24 -4.54
C HIS A 40 -3.58 -4.79 -3.14
N VAL A 41 -2.54 -4.71 -2.33
CA VAL A 41 -2.60 -5.01 -0.90
C VAL A 41 -2.53 -3.70 -0.11
N PHE A 42 -3.51 -3.51 0.76
CA PHE A 42 -3.77 -2.31 1.52
C PHE A 42 -3.47 -2.51 3.01
N HIS A 43 -2.81 -1.53 3.61
CA HIS A 43 -2.55 -1.50 5.06
C HIS A 43 -3.13 -0.23 5.70
N PRO A 44 -3.43 -0.26 7.02
CA PRO A 44 -3.99 0.88 7.72
C PRO A 44 -3.19 2.17 7.50
N TYR A 45 -3.90 3.21 7.10
CA TYR A 45 -3.35 4.54 6.87
C TYR A 45 -3.87 5.50 7.94
N PRO A 46 -3.00 6.33 8.56
CA PRO A 46 -1.58 6.51 8.26
C PRO A 46 -0.60 5.57 8.97
N PHE A 47 -1.10 4.76 9.92
CA PHE A 47 -0.29 4.06 10.93
C PHE A 47 0.84 3.20 10.35
N ASN A 48 0.61 2.45 9.27
CA ASN A 48 1.59 1.51 8.73
C ASN A 48 2.63 2.13 7.79
N PHE A 49 2.61 3.43 7.49
CA PHE A 49 3.49 4.00 6.45
C PHE A 49 4.58 4.91 7.00
N GLY A 50 4.36 5.61 8.12
CA GLY A 50 5.34 6.56 8.67
C GLY A 50 5.65 7.72 7.71
N LYS A 51 6.36 8.75 8.20
CA LYS A 51 6.65 9.99 7.46
C LYS A 51 8.14 10.24 7.33
N THR A 52 8.56 10.90 6.25
CA THR A 52 9.90 11.49 6.11
C THR A 52 9.86 12.78 5.32
N PRO A 53 10.73 13.77 5.62
CA PRO A 53 10.82 15.01 4.86
C PRO A 53 11.06 14.79 3.35
N ALA A 54 11.91 13.83 2.98
CA ALA A 54 12.25 13.52 1.59
C ALA A 54 11.06 13.03 0.73
N ARG A 55 9.96 12.60 1.36
CA ARG A 55 8.74 12.16 0.65
C ARG A 55 7.69 13.26 0.54
N LYS A 56 7.93 14.45 1.12
CA LYS A 56 7.00 15.58 1.04
C LYS A 56 6.94 16.12 -0.38
N THR A 57 5.74 16.18 -0.94
CA THR A 57 5.45 16.76 -2.26
C THR A 57 4.08 17.41 -2.21
N ALA A 58 3.70 18.21 -3.21
CA ALA A 58 2.36 18.78 -3.30
C ALA A 58 1.23 17.72 -3.23
N ARG A 59 1.50 16.50 -3.71
CA ARG A 59 0.54 15.37 -3.68
C ARG A 59 0.71 14.43 -2.47
N ASN A 60 1.70 14.67 -1.63
CA ASN A 60 1.99 13.94 -0.40
C ASN A 60 2.55 14.92 0.63
N PRO A 61 1.74 15.89 1.12
CA PRO A 61 2.24 17.02 1.91
C PRO A 61 2.84 16.57 3.25
N ASP A 62 2.32 15.48 3.81
CA ASP A 62 2.81 14.85 5.04
C ASP A 62 4.10 14.04 4.87
N GLY A 63 4.45 13.67 3.62
CA GLY A 63 5.63 12.88 3.34
C GLY A 63 5.53 11.42 3.77
N TYR A 64 4.36 10.78 3.61
CA TYR A 64 4.22 9.36 3.89
C TYR A 64 5.08 8.49 2.98
N GLN A 65 5.60 7.39 3.51
CA GLN A 65 6.38 6.43 2.71
C GLN A 65 5.52 5.69 1.71
N SER A 66 6.12 5.23 0.61
CA SER A 66 5.44 4.37 -0.38
C SER A 66 5.09 3.00 0.19
N TYR A 67 6.03 2.39 0.91
CA TYR A 67 5.93 1.03 1.45
C TYR A 67 5.46 1.03 2.90
N CYS A 68 4.81 -0.06 3.32
CA CYS A 68 4.48 -0.26 4.72
C CYS A 68 5.74 -0.45 5.59
N ILE A 69 5.58 -0.32 6.90
CA ILE A 69 6.66 -0.38 7.90
C ILE A 69 7.48 -1.68 7.84
N ASP A 70 6.84 -2.78 7.46
CA ASP A 70 7.52 -4.07 7.33
C ASP A 70 8.31 -4.14 6.02
N CYS A 71 7.68 -3.76 4.90
CA CYS A 71 8.32 -3.80 3.60
C CYS A 71 9.46 -2.79 3.44
N ARG A 72 9.39 -1.63 4.11
CA ARG A 72 10.47 -0.63 4.02
C ARG A 72 11.79 -1.09 4.65
N ARG A 73 11.75 -2.14 5.47
CA ARG A 73 12.92 -2.72 6.14
C ARG A 73 13.51 -3.90 5.39
N LEU A 74 12.84 -4.36 4.32
CA LEU A 74 13.32 -5.50 3.52
C LEU A 74 14.51 -5.10 2.67
N ALA A 75 15.43 -6.04 2.51
CA ALA A 75 16.52 -5.91 1.55
C ALA A 75 15.98 -5.91 0.11
N LYS A 76 16.71 -5.28 -0.80
CA LYS A 76 16.34 -5.22 -2.21
C LYS A 76 16.24 -6.63 -2.80
N GLY A 77 15.16 -6.91 -3.52
CA GLY A 77 14.92 -8.20 -4.18
C GLY A 77 14.27 -9.26 -3.30
N VAL A 78 14.07 -9.00 -2.00
CA VAL A 78 13.35 -9.92 -1.11
C VAL A 78 11.85 -9.70 -1.26
N ALA A 79 11.10 -10.73 -1.62
CA ALA A 79 9.64 -10.67 -1.71
C ALA A 79 9.00 -10.31 -0.36
N SER A 80 7.87 -9.60 -0.38
CA SER A 80 7.13 -9.29 0.85
C SER A 80 6.50 -10.56 1.40
N ASN A 81 6.74 -10.87 2.67
CA ASN A 81 6.05 -11.95 3.38
C ASN A 81 4.77 -11.47 4.09
N VAL A 82 4.62 -10.15 4.26
CA VAL A 82 3.47 -9.55 4.98
C VAL A 82 2.30 -9.20 4.06
N TYR A 83 2.37 -9.58 2.78
CA TYR A 83 1.29 -9.31 1.82
C TYR A 83 -0.05 -9.95 2.23
N ARG A 84 0.00 -11.05 2.98
CA ARG A 84 -1.18 -11.74 3.53
C ARG A 84 -1.82 -11.02 4.72
N ASN A 85 -1.12 -10.07 5.33
CA ASN A 85 -1.59 -9.31 6.50
C ASN A 85 -2.37 -8.05 6.09
N GLY A 86 -2.39 -7.71 4.80
CA GLY A 86 -3.12 -6.57 4.28
C GLY A 86 -4.48 -6.96 3.71
N ARG A 87 -5.32 -5.96 3.46
CA ARG A 87 -6.59 -6.14 2.77
C ARG A 87 -6.40 -6.11 1.27
N THR A 88 -7.06 -7.00 0.54
CA THR A 88 -7.05 -6.97 -0.93
C THR A 88 -7.89 -5.81 -1.46
N CYS A 89 -7.68 -5.47 -2.72
CA CYS A 89 -8.40 -4.39 -3.38
C CYS A 89 -9.89 -4.69 -3.47
N SER A 90 -10.24 -5.94 -3.77
CA SER A 90 -11.61 -6.46 -3.80
C SER A 90 -12.29 -6.46 -2.44
N GLY A 91 -11.54 -6.67 -1.35
CA GLY A 91 -12.11 -6.59 0.00
C GLY A 91 -12.56 -5.17 0.39
N LEU A 92 -11.93 -4.14 -0.16
CA LEU A 92 -12.23 -2.74 0.12
C LEU A 92 -13.14 -2.12 -0.95
N ILE A 93 -14.14 -2.87 -1.42
CA ILE A 93 -15.24 -2.38 -2.26
C ILE A 93 -16.52 -2.45 -1.44
#